data_AF-A0A4W5R1I7-F1
#
_entry.id   AF-A0A4W5R1I7-F1
#
_cell.length_a   1.000
_cell.length_b   1.000
_cell.length_c   1.000
_cell.angle_alpha   90.00
_cell.angle_beta   90.00
_cell.angle_gamma   90.00
#
_symmetry.space_group_name_H-M   'P 1'
#
loop_
_entity.id
_entity.type
_entity.pdbx_description
1 polymer ?
#
loop_
_entity_poly.entity_id
_entity_poly.type
_entity_poly.pdbx_seq_one_letter_code
_entity_poly.pdbx_strand_id
1 'polypeptide(L)'
;MGNSYAGQLRTTRFEEVLHNSIEASLRSNTVVPRPVFSQLYLEAEQPPLHNGVYGSESNSPPIPYQMKPPPEGCCTTDGFCQAGRDLRLSSLASEPLNVAPGFLLVGAKSPSAPDTLLVCAVDRRFLPDERGRNALLGFSGNCMGCEEKGFRYFTEFSNHINLKLSTQPKKQKHLKYHLYKDSQGQLVRGAAICWKGLGNTSRGSRGDWGIFSCVIFP
;
A
#
# COMPACT_ATOMS: atom_id res chain seq x y z
N MET A 1 7.14 45.31 44.31
CA MET A 1 6.01 45.81 43.51
C MET A 1 6.45 45.89 42.05
N GLY A 2 6.14 44.88 41.25
CA GLY A 2 6.46 44.83 39.82
C GLY A 2 5.18 44.63 39.03
N ASN A 3 4.92 45.53 38.07
CA ASN A 3 3.70 45.60 37.26
C ASN A 3 3.62 44.45 36.24
N SER A 4 2.45 43.83 36.11
CA SER A 4 2.11 42.92 35.01
C SER A 4 0.97 43.51 34.18
N TYR A 5 1.31 44.23 33.11
CA TYR A 5 0.36 44.58 32.05
C TYR A 5 1.08 44.56 30.69
N ALA A 6 1.27 43.38 30.14
CA ALA A 6 1.63 43.20 28.73
C ALA A 6 1.26 41.77 28.31
N GLY A 7 0.09 41.59 27.68
CA GLY A 7 -0.24 40.30 27.05
C GLY A 7 -1.69 40.07 26.64
N GLN A 8 -2.67 40.81 27.17
CA GLN A 8 -4.07 40.39 27.07
C GLN A 8 -4.87 40.92 25.88
N LEU A 9 -4.25 41.64 24.93
CA LEU A 9 -4.96 42.31 23.83
C LEU A 9 -4.94 41.55 22.48
N ARG A 10 -4.29 40.39 22.37
CA ARG A 10 -4.20 39.64 21.09
C ARG A 10 -5.08 38.40 21.00
N THR A 11 -5.63 37.91 22.10
CA THR A 11 -6.45 36.69 22.12
C THR A 11 -7.93 36.97 21.86
N THR A 12 -8.47 38.08 22.35
CA THR A 12 -9.90 38.42 22.22
C THR A 12 -10.33 38.63 20.78
N ARG A 13 -9.56 39.38 19.98
CA ARG A 13 -9.88 39.58 18.55
C ARG A 13 -9.86 38.28 17.75
N PHE A 14 -8.97 37.36 18.09
CA PHE A 14 -8.88 36.08 17.38
C PHE A 14 -10.03 35.16 17.76
N GLU A 15 -10.36 35.09 19.05
CA GLU A 15 -11.53 34.33 19.52
C GLU A 15 -12.82 34.87 18.92
N GLU A 16 -13.03 36.18 18.90
CA GLU A 16 -14.23 36.80 18.29
C GLU A 16 -14.34 36.49 16.79
N VAL A 17 -13.23 36.53 16.04
CA VAL A 17 -13.22 36.16 14.62
C VAL A 17 -13.53 34.67 14.42
N LEU A 18 -13.02 33.80 15.30
CA LEU A 18 -13.36 32.37 15.26
C LEU A 18 -14.84 32.13 15.55
N HIS A 19 -15.38 32.74 16.61
CA HIS A 19 -16.79 32.65 16.94
C HIS A 19 -17.66 33.16 15.79
N ASN A 20 -17.29 34.28 15.16
CA ASN A 20 -18.02 34.84 14.02
C ASN A 20 -17.93 33.94 12.78
N SER A 21 -16.77 33.34 12.50
CA SER A 21 -16.59 32.41 11.38
C SER A 21 -17.40 31.12 11.54
N ILE A 22 -17.47 30.58 12.76
CA ILE A 22 -18.28 29.39 13.08
C ILE A 22 -19.77 29.74 12.96
N GLU A 23 -20.20 30.87 13.50
CA GLU A 23 -21.58 31.32 13.37
C GLU A 23 -21.98 31.61 11.92
N ALA A 24 -21.09 32.19 11.13
CA ALA A 24 -21.32 32.43 9.70
C ALA A 24 -21.43 31.10 8.93
N SER A 25 -20.62 30.11 9.28
CA SER A 25 -20.69 28.78 8.64
C SER A 25 -21.97 28.04 9.01
N LEU A 26 -22.42 28.10 10.27
CA LEU A 26 -23.69 27.49 10.73
C LEU A 26 -24.93 28.19 10.16
N ARG A 27 -24.85 29.49 9.85
CA ARG A 27 -25.94 30.25 9.20
C ARG A 27 -25.87 30.22 7.67
N SER A 28 -24.76 29.75 7.08
CA SER A 28 -24.63 29.68 5.62
C SER A 28 -25.44 28.50 5.07
N ASN A 29 -26.40 28.80 4.19
CA ASN A 29 -27.20 27.80 3.48
C ASN A 29 -26.53 27.35 2.17
N THR A 30 -25.21 27.52 2.05
CA THR A 30 -24.47 27.07 0.87
C THR A 30 -24.38 25.56 0.88
N VAL A 31 -25.12 24.92 -0.02
CA VAL A 31 -25.02 23.48 -0.27
C VAL A 31 -23.60 23.21 -0.76
N VAL A 32 -22.75 22.76 0.16
CA VAL A 32 -21.46 22.16 -0.19
C VAL A 32 -21.80 20.97 -1.09
N PRO A 33 -21.30 20.89 -2.33
CA PRO A 33 -21.55 19.73 -3.18
C PRO A 33 -21.15 18.49 -2.40
N ARG A 34 -22.10 17.61 -2.12
CA ARG A 34 -21.79 16.38 -1.38
C ARG A 34 -20.69 15.66 -2.15
N PRO A 35 -19.59 15.26 -1.49
CA PRO A 35 -18.61 14.38 -2.12
C PRO A 35 -19.36 13.18 -2.69
N VAL A 36 -19.01 12.75 -3.90
CA VAL A 36 -19.66 11.64 -4.61
C VAL A 36 -19.81 10.39 -3.73
N PHE A 37 -18.89 10.21 -2.78
CA PHE A 37 -18.91 9.13 -1.81
C PHE A 37 -20.14 9.13 -0.88
N SER A 38 -20.68 10.29 -0.49
CA SER A 38 -21.84 10.38 0.40
C SER A 38 -23.17 10.03 -0.30
N GLN A 39 -23.28 10.23 -1.61
CA GLN A 39 -24.49 9.88 -2.37
C GLN A 39 -24.70 8.37 -2.45
N LEU A 40 -23.62 7.59 -2.56
CA LEU A 40 -23.72 6.13 -2.70
C LEU A 40 -24.07 5.39 -1.39
N TYR A 41 -23.95 6.03 -0.22
CA TYR A 41 -24.13 5.35 1.07
C TYR A 41 -25.32 5.85 1.90
N LEU A 42 -25.84 7.07 1.64
CA LEU A 42 -26.90 7.68 2.44
C LEU A 42 -28.29 7.73 1.77
N GLU A 43 -28.44 7.27 0.53
CA GLU A 43 -29.74 7.18 -0.16
C GLU A 43 -30.42 5.79 -0.05
N ALA A 44 -29.94 4.92 0.85
CA ALA A 44 -30.48 3.57 1.01
C ALA A 44 -31.72 3.47 1.94
N GLU A 45 -32.28 4.58 2.42
CA GLU A 45 -33.48 4.57 3.28
C GLU A 45 -34.58 5.47 2.74
N GLN A 46 -35.31 4.98 1.73
CA GLN A 46 -36.75 5.23 1.60
C GLN A 46 -37.45 3.96 1.07
N PRO A 47 -38.43 3.38 1.80
CA PRO A 47 -39.17 2.24 1.32
C PRO A 47 -40.42 2.69 0.56
N PRO A 48 -40.65 2.23 -0.69
CA PRO A 48 -41.99 2.07 -1.21
C PRO A 48 -42.45 0.63 -0.96
N LEU A 49 -43.64 0.53 -0.38
CA LEU A 49 -44.38 -0.69 -0.14
C LEU A 49 -44.56 -1.52 -1.42
N HIS A 50 -44.45 -2.85 -1.26
CA HIS A 50 -45.25 -3.86 -1.95
C HIS A 50 -44.95 -4.13 -3.44
N ASN A 51 -44.05 -5.09 -3.73
CA ASN A 51 -44.40 -6.44 -4.22
C ASN A 51 -43.25 -7.13 -4.99
N GLY A 52 -42.94 -8.35 -4.58
CA GLY A 52 -42.70 -9.46 -5.51
C GLY A 52 -41.29 -9.64 -6.08
N VAL A 53 -40.74 -10.81 -5.78
CA VAL A 53 -39.68 -11.57 -6.49
C VAL A 53 -38.24 -11.38 -6.00
N TYR A 54 -37.84 -12.43 -5.31
CA TYR A 54 -36.54 -12.80 -4.78
C TYR A 54 -35.54 -13.12 -5.91
N GLY A 55 -34.29 -12.69 -5.73
CA GLY A 55 -33.12 -13.29 -6.39
C GLY A 55 -32.72 -12.70 -7.73
N SER A 56 -31.96 -11.61 -7.72
CA SER A 56 -31.15 -11.19 -8.87
C SER A 56 -29.67 -11.26 -8.47
N GLU A 57 -29.05 -12.39 -8.79
CA GLU A 57 -27.60 -12.55 -8.73
C GLU A 57 -26.97 -11.53 -9.69
N SER A 58 -26.44 -10.43 -9.16
CA SER A 58 -25.69 -9.46 -9.94
C SER A 58 -24.43 -10.10 -10.48
N ASN A 59 -24.54 -10.64 -11.70
CA ASN A 59 -23.45 -11.19 -12.50
C ASN A 59 -22.68 -10.04 -13.19
N SER A 60 -22.34 -8.99 -12.45
CA SER A 60 -21.51 -7.91 -12.96
C SER A 60 -20.07 -8.42 -13.07
N PRO A 61 -19.43 -8.42 -14.26
CA PRO A 61 -18.01 -8.72 -14.34
C PRO A 61 -17.25 -7.75 -13.44
N PRO A 62 -16.21 -8.19 -12.72
CA PRO A 62 -15.43 -7.30 -11.86
C PRO A 62 -14.89 -6.15 -12.70
N ILE A 63 -15.20 -4.92 -12.31
CA ILE A 63 -14.75 -3.71 -13.02
C ILE A 63 -13.22 -3.81 -13.15
N PRO A 64 -12.66 -3.81 -14.38
CA PRO A 64 -11.22 -3.85 -14.58
C PRO A 64 -10.57 -2.72 -13.80
N TYR A 65 -9.52 -3.03 -13.04
CA TYR A 65 -8.80 -2.01 -12.31
C TYR A 65 -8.09 -1.09 -13.32
N GLN A 66 -8.65 0.10 -13.56
CA GLN A 66 -8.00 1.12 -14.37
C GLN A 66 -6.97 1.87 -13.53
N MET A 67 -5.70 1.51 -13.74
CA MET A 67 -4.57 2.30 -13.28
C MET A 67 -4.62 3.66 -13.98
N LYS A 68 -4.36 4.77 -13.26
CA LYS A 68 -4.07 6.04 -13.92
C LYS A 68 -2.89 5.82 -14.89
N PRO A 69 -2.97 6.32 -16.14
CA PRO A 69 -1.84 6.26 -17.04
C PRO A 69 -0.62 6.89 -16.34
N PRO A 70 0.56 6.25 -16.44
CA PRO A 70 1.78 6.80 -15.87
C PRO A 70 2.02 8.22 -16.43
N PRO A 71 2.59 9.17 -15.65
CA PRO A 71 2.91 10.51 -16.14
C PRO A 71 3.72 10.45 -17.44
N GLU A 72 3.51 11.40 -18.34
CA GLU A 72 4.27 11.44 -19.60
C GLU A 72 5.78 11.50 -19.32
N GLY A 73 6.56 10.66 -20.00
CA GLY A 73 8.02 10.60 -19.86
C GLY A 73 8.56 9.63 -18.79
N CYS A 74 7.72 8.94 -18.03
CA CYS A 74 8.19 7.91 -17.10
C CYS A 74 8.31 6.52 -17.76
N CYS A 75 9.25 5.70 -17.26
CA CYS A 75 9.45 4.34 -17.73
C CYS A 75 8.24 3.47 -17.37
N THR A 76 7.80 2.64 -18.31
CA THR A 76 6.69 1.67 -18.14
C THR A 76 7.12 0.22 -18.36
N THR A 77 8.43 -0.01 -18.43
CA THR A 77 9.04 -1.31 -18.72
C THR A 77 8.92 -2.25 -17.53
N ASP A 78 8.51 -3.50 -17.78
CA ASP A 78 8.46 -4.53 -16.75
C ASP A 78 9.85 -4.78 -16.16
N GLY A 79 9.94 -4.82 -14.83
CA GLY A 79 11.22 -4.98 -14.14
C GLY A 79 11.89 -3.66 -13.75
N PHE A 80 11.36 -2.52 -14.18
CA PHE A 80 11.94 -1.20 -13.92
C PHE A 80 10.96 -0.30 -13.17
N CYS A 81 11.45 0.61 -12.33
CA CYS A 81 10.61 1.67 -11.77
C CYS A 81 10.34 2.78 -12.81
N GLN A 82 9.44 3.70 -12.47
CA GLN A 82 9.09 4.86 -13.31
C GLN A 82 10.28 5.77 -13.65
N ALA A 83 11.34 5.77 -12.84
CA ALA A 83 12.59 6.47 -13.14
C ALA A 83 13.54 5.68 -14.07
N GLY A 84 13.13 4.52 -14.59
CA GLY A 84 13.93 3.69 -15.49
C GLY A 84 15.04 2.87 -14.81
N ARG A 85 14.95 2.68 -13.49
CA ARG A 85 15.94 1.91 -12.71
C ARG A 85 15.49 0.47 -12.56
N ASP A 86 16.42 -0.46 -12.76
CA ASP A 86 16.16 -1.89 -12.69
C ASP A 86 15.87 -2.32 -11.24
N LEU A 87 14.81 -3.10 -11.05
CA LEU A 87 14.36 -3.63 -9.77
C LEU A 87 14.47 -5.15 -9.69
N ARG A 88 14.91 -5.82 -10.76
CA ARG A 88 14.95 -7.28 -10.81
C ARG A 88 15.98 -7.81 -9.81
N LEU A 89 15.62 -8.87 -9.10
CA LEU A 89 16.52 -9.53 -8.15
C LEU A 89 17.84 -9.92 -8.81
N SER A 90 17.82 -10.41 -10.05
CA SER A 90 19.03 -10.78 -10.80
C SER A 90 19.96 -9.59 -11.08
N SER A 91 19.43 -8.37 -11.14
CA SER A 91 20.19 -7.15 -11.39
C SER A 91 20.74 -6.56 -10.09
N LEU A 92 19.91 -6.57 -9.04
CA LEU A 92 20.26 -6.02 -7.73
C LEU A 92 20.97 -7.02 -6.79
N ALA A 93 21.23 -8.26 -7.25
CA ALA A 93 21.85 -9.32 -6.44
C ALA A 93 23.22 -8.92 -5.91
N SER A 94 24.08 -8.34 -6.75
CA SER A 94 25.44 -7.94 -6.41
C SER A 94 25.55 -6.49 -5.93
N GLU A 95 24.47 -5.72 -5.99
CA GLU A 95 24.52 -4.27 -5.73
C GLU A 95 24.50 -3.96 -4.22
N PRO A 96 25.24 -2.92 -3.78
CA PRO A 96 25.18 -2.42 -2.41
C PRO A 96 23.85 -1.70 -2.16
N LEU A 97 22.85 -2.43 -1.67
CA LEU A 97 21.56 -1.86 -1.29
C LEU A 97 21.59 -1.23 0.10
N ASN A 98 21.18 0.03 0.21
CA ASN A 98 20.97 0.72 1.49
C ASN A 98 19.51 0.58 1.93
N VAL A 99 19.27 -0.16 3.00
CA VAL A 99 17.92 -0.39 3.56
C VAL A 99 17.76 0.48 4.79
N ALA A 100 16.75 1.35 4.78
CA ALA A 100 16.45 2.21 5.92
C ALA A 100 16.12 1.38 7.18
N PRO A 101 16.49 1.86 8.39
CA PRO A 101 16.17 1.17 9.63
C PRO A 101 14.66 0.89 9.76
N GLY A 102 14.31 -0.34 10.12
CA GLY A 102 12.91 -0.78 10.23
C GLY A 102 12.28 -1.24 8.92
N PHE A 103 12.97 -1.14 7.78
CA PHE A 103 12.53 -1.71 6.52
C PHE A 103 13.18 -3.07 6.28
N LEU A 104 12.47 -3.93 5.55
CA LEU A 104 12.93 -5.25 5.11
C LEU A 104 12.86 -5.33 3.59
N LEU A 105 13.83 -6.03 3.00
CA LEU A 105 13.79 -6.34 1.57
C LEU A 105 12.77 -7.45 1.32
N VAL A 106 11.89 -7.20 0.38
CA VAL A 106 10.83 -8.12 -0.04
C VAL A 106 10.80 -8.25 -1.55
N GLY A 107 10.51 -9.47 -1.99
CA GLY A 107 10.30 -9.82 -3.38
C GLY A 107 8.84 -9.70 -3.76
N ALA A 108 8.53 -8.82 -4.70
CA ALA A 108 7.23 -8.70 -5.34
C ALA A 108 7.19 -9.52 -6.64
N LYS A 109 6.12 -10.30 -6.83
CA LYS A 109 5.88 -11.06 -8.08
C LYS A 109 4.95 -10.29 -9.01
N SER A 110 5.39 -10.14 -10.26
CA SER A 110 4.56 -9.60 -11.34
C SER A 110 3.62 -10.67 -11.90
N PRO A 111 2.32 -10.41 -12.05
CA PRO A 111 1.41 -11.30 -12.77
C PRO A 111 1.80 -11.50 -14.23
N SER A 112 2.38 -10.47 -14.87
CA SER A 112 2.78 -10.52 -16.28
C SER A 112 4.13 -11.20 -16.51
N ALA A 113 4.94 -11.36 -15.45
CA ALA A 113 6.25 -12.00 -15.51
C ALA A 113 6.50 -12.79 -14.19
N PRO A 114 5.97 -14.01 -14.06
CA PRO A 114 5.97 -14.76 -12.80
C PRO A 114 7.35 -15.22 -12.33
N ASP A 115 8.30 -15.35 -13.26
CA ASP A 115 9.69 -15.73 -12.98
C ASP A 115 10.54 -14.54 -12.53
N THR A 116 10.05 -13.31 -12.76
CA THR A 116 10.76 -12.09 -12.39
C THR A 116 10.34 -11.64 -10.99
N LEU A 117 11.32 -11.55 -10.09
CA LEU A 117 11.12 -11.02 -8.74
C LEU A 117 11.64 -9.58 -8.66
N LEU A 118 10.79 -8.65 -8.22
CA LEU A 118 11.16 -7.25 -8.03
C LEU A 118 11.53 -6.99 -6.57
N VAL A 119 12.67 -6.37 -6.36
CA VAL A 119 13.21 -6.04 -5.04
C VAL A 119 12.62 -4.72 -4.57
N CYS A 120 11.96 -4.76 -3.42
CA CYS A 120 11.33 -3.61 -2.77
C CYS A 120 11.77 -3.55 -1.31
N ALA A 121 11.83 -2.36 -0.71
CA ALA A 121 11.93 -2.23 0.74
C ALA A 121 10.56 -1.89 1.31
N VAL A 122 10.12 -2.64 2.32
CA VAL A 122 8.82 -2.44 2.98
C VAL A 122 9.03 -2.37 4.49
N ASP A 123 8.38 -1.41 5.15
CA ASP A 123 8.45 -1.26 6.60
C ASP A 123 7.90 -2.53 7.28
N ARG A 124 8.71 -3.07 8.17
CA ARG A 124 8.47 -4.35 8.86
C ARG A 124 7.13 -4.40 9.60
N ARG A 125 6.58 -3.25 10.01
CA ARG A 125 5.29 -3.17 10.72
C ARG A 125 4.11 -3.53 9.82
N PHE A 126 4.26 -3.39 8.50
CA PHE A 126 3.23 -3.73 7.52
C PHE A 126 3.38 -5.12 6.93
N LEU A 127 4.42 -5.85 7.34
CA LEU A 127 4.66 -7.24 7.02
C LEU A 127 4.29 -8.12 8.22
N PRO A 128 3.82 -9.35 8.00
CA PRO A 128 3.56 -10.27 9.10
C PRO A 128 4.87 -10.75 9.72
N ASP A 129 4.80 -11.11 11.00
CA ASP A 129 5.86 -11.87 11.68
C ASP A 129 5.97 -13.29 11.11
N GLU A 130 6.97 -14.05 11.58
CA GLU A 130 7.18 -15.44 11.16
C GLU A 130 5.98 -16.36 11.43
N ARG A 131 5.11 -15.98 12.38
CA ARG A 131 3.89 -16.71 12.72
C ARG A 131 2.69 -16.28 11.86
N GLY A 132 2.89 -15.33 10.94
CA GLY A 132 1.88 -14.79 10.05
C GLY A 132 0.98 -13.73 10.69
N ARG A 133 1.41 -13.08 11.78
CA ARG A 133 0.59 -12.18 12.60
C ARG A 133 1.21 -10.77 12.68
N ASN A 134 0.49 -9.84 13.33
CA ASN A 134 0.99 -8.51 13.68
C ASN A 134 1.31 -7.55 12.51
N ALA A 135 0.78 -7.80 11.32
CA ALA A 135 0.89 -6.86 10.21
C ALA A 135 -0.15 -5.74 10.34
N LEU A 136 0.30 -4.48 10.36
CA LEU A 136 -0.58 -3.32 10.31
C LEU A 136 -1.36 -3.25 8.99
N LEU A 137 -2.56 -2.70 9.08
CA LEU A 137 -3.33 -2.25 7.92
C LEU A 137 -2.60 -1.08 7.25
N GLY A 138 -2.63 -1.03 5.92
CA GLY A 138 -1.91 -0.03 5.12
C GLY A 138 -0.59 -0.54 4.55
N PHE A 139 0.26 0.39 4.13
CA PHE A 139 1.52 0.09 3.45
C PHE A 139 2.54 1.20 3.73
N SER A 140 3.82 0.84 3.78
CA SER A 140 4.91 1.81 3.69
C SER A 140 6.06 1.13 2.96
N GLY A 141 6.41 1.67 1.79
CA GLY A 141 7.44 1.10 0.94
C GLY A 141 8.39 2.16 0.38
N ASN A 142 9.58 1.71 -0.01
CA ASN A 142 10.61 2.48 -0.70
C ASN A 142 11.03 1.71 -1.96
N CYS A 143 11.27 2.46 -3.03
CA CYS A 143 11.78 1.91 -4.27
C CYS A 143 13.29 1.67 -4.16
N MET A 144 13.75 0.46 -4.46
CA MET A 144 15.19 0.13 -4.38
C MET A 144 15.98 0.54 -5.63
N GLY A 145 15.30 0.94 -6.70
CA GLY A 145 15.94 1.32 -7.96
C GLY A 145 16.27 2.81 -8.02
N CYS A 146 15.31 3.67 -7.68
CA CYS A 146 15.47 5.14 -7.69
C CYS A 146 15.50 5.76 -6.29
N GLU A 147 15.48 4.95 -5.24
CA GLU A 147 15.54 5.37 -3.83
C GLU A 147 14.40 6.29 -3.37
N GLU A 148 13.32 6.43 -4.15
CA GLU A 148 12.13 7.17 -3.73
C GLU A 148 11.48 6.48 -2.52
N LYS A 149 11.14 7.26 -1.49
CA LYS A 149 10.71 6.76 -0.18
C LYS A 149 9.32 7.26 0.19
N GLY A 150 8.68 6.55 1.10
CA GLY A 150 7.48 7.04 1.77
C GLY A 150 6.18 6.77 1.02
N PHE A 151 6.14 5.76 0.14
CA PHE A 151 4.90 5.31 -0.48
C PHE A 151 3.96 4.76 0.59
N ARG A 152 2.85 5.46 0.86
CA ARG A 152 1.90 5.11 1.93
C ARG A 152 0.81 4.13 1.49
N TYR A 153 0.63 4.01 0.17
CA TYR A 153 -0.38 3.13 -0.42
C TYR A 153 0.27 2.14 -1.38
N PHE A 154 -0.12 0.87 -1.27
CA PHE A 154 0.42 -0.16 -2.15
C PHE A 154 0.03 0.07 -3.61
N THR A 155 -1.12 0.70 -3.86
CA THR A 155 -1.56 1.10 -5.20
C THR A 155 -0.54 2.03 -5.85
N GLU A 156 -0.20 3.14 -5.20
CA GLU A 156 0.80 4.10 -5.68
C GLU A 156 2.15 3.44 -5.91
N PHE A 157 2.58 2.63 -4.94
CA PHE A 157 3.84 1.90 -5.04
C PHE A 157 3.87 0.91 -6.20
N SER A 158 2.79 0.14 -6.39
CA SER A 158 2.68 -0.82 -7.50
C SER A 158 2.77 -0.14 -8.86
N ASN A 159 2.21 1.07 -8.98
CA ASN A 159 2.29 1.86 -10.20
C ASN A 159 3.72 2.34 -10.43
N HIS A 160 4.38 2.82 -9.37
CA HIS A 160 5.74 3.32 -9.43
C HIS A 160 6.75 2.25 -9.86
N ILE A 161 6.60 1.00 -9.40
CA ILE A 161 7.49 -0.10 -9.79
C ILE A 161 7.06 -0.82 -11.08
N ASN A 162 6.10 -0.25 -11.83
CA ASN A 162 5.49 -0.85 -13.02
C ASN A 162 4.99 -2.28 -12.81
N LEU A 163 4.40 -2.55 -11.65
CA LEU A 163 3.74 -3.83 -11.40
C LEU A 163 2.44 -3.87 -12.22
N LYS A 164 2.44 -4.61 -13.32
CA LYS A 164 1.25 -4.76 -14.19
C LYS A 164 0.19 -5.61 -13.50
N LEU A 165 -0.87 -4.96 -13.03
CA LEU A 165 -1.96 -5.57 -12.28
C LEU A 165 -3.28 -5.49 -13.07
N SER A 166 -3.95 -6.63 -13.27
CA SER A 166 -5.29 -6.69 -13.89
C SER A 166 -6.43 -6.51 -12.88
N THR A 167 -6.11 -6.56 -11.59
CA THR A 167 -7.07 -6.50 -10.47
C THR A 167 -6.57 -5.53 -9.42
N GLN A 168 -7.43 -5.15 -8.47
CA GLN A 168 -7.06 -4.22 -7.40
C GLN A 168 -5.74 -4.64 -6.71
N PRO A 169 -4.77 -3.72 -6.56
CA PRO A 169 -3.48 -4.01 -5.96
C PRO A 169 -3.63 -4.42 -4.50
N LYS A 170 -3.41 -5.71 -4.22
CA LYS A 170 -3.39 -6.24 -2.85
C LYS A 170 -1.97 -6.64 -2.49
N LYS A 171 -1.38 -5.96 -1.49
CA LYS A 171 0.00 -6.25 -1.05
C LYS A 171 0.21 -7.74 -0.75
N GLN A 172 -0.78 -8.41 -0.16
CA GLN A 172 -0.76 -9.84 0.20
C GLN A 172 -0.72 -10.78 -1.02
N LYS A 173 -1.21 -10.31 -2.17
CA LYS A 173 -1.20 -11.07 -3.42
C LYS A 173 0.17 -10.99 -4.11
N HIS A 174 0.86 -9.87 -3.99
CA HIS A 174 2.06 -9.58 -4.79
C HIS A 174 3.38 -9.68 -4.03
N LEU A 175 3.40 -9.27 -2.76
CA LEU A 175 4.58 -9.43 -1.90
C LEU A 175 4.64 -10.88 -1.43
N LYS A 176 5.64 -11.63 -1.88
CA LYS A 176 5.68 -13.09 -1.70
C LYS A 176 6.85 -13.60 -0.88
N TYR A 177 8.02 -12.97 -0.94
CA TYR A 177 9.22 -13.49 -0.30
C TYR A 177 9.95 -12.41 0.49
N HIS A 178 10.55 -12.79 1.60
CA HIS A 178 11.63 -12.01 2.20
C HIS A 178 12.91 -12.20 1.38
N LEU A 179 13.74 -11.17 1.34
CA LEU A 179 15.06 -11.22 0.70
C LEU A 179 16.12 -10.90 1.75
N TYR A 180 17.27 -11.57 1.64
CA TYR A 180 18.41 -11.36 2.54
C TYR A 180 19.70 -11.48 1.75
N LYS A 181 20.79 -10.92 2.31
CA LYS A 181 22.13 -11.11 1.76
C LYS A 181 22.73 -12.39 2.32
N ASP A 182 23.23 -13.24 1.44
CA ASP A 182 23.93 -14.46 1.84
C ASP A 182 25.35 -14.14 2.40
N SER A 183 26.10 -15.19 2.73
CA SER A 183 27.48 -15.07 3.22
C SER A 183 28.45 -14.47 2.19
N GLN A 184 28.09 -14.45 0.91
CA GLN A 184 28.86 -13.84 -0.17
C GLN A 184 28.39 -12.39 -0.45
N GLY A 185 27.42 -11.89 0.33
CA GLY A 185 26.85 -10.55 0.18
C GLY A 185 25.84 -10.43 -0.97
N GLN A 186 25.48 -11.53 -1.63
CA GLN A 186 24.52 -11.56 -2.73
C GLN A 186 23.09 -11.54 -2.19
N LEU A 187 22.22 -10.72 -2.78
CA LEU A 187 20.80 -10.70 -2.44
C LEU A 187 20.13 -11.96 -3.01
N VAL A 188 19.62 -12.80 -2.12
CA VAL A 188 18.95 -14.06 -2.48
C VAL A 188 17.51 -14.09 -2.01
N ARG A 189 16.71 -14.94 -2.66
CA ARG A 189 15.32 -15.18 -2.29
C ARG A 189 15.25 -16.03 -1.03
N GLY A 190 14.53 -15.53 -0.02
CA GLY A 190 14.28 -16.24 1.23
C GLY A 190 12.86 -16.77 1.39
N ALA A 191 12.47 -16.93 2.65
CA ALA A 191 11.20 -17.53 3.05
C ALA A 191 9.99 -16.78 2.48
N ALA A 192 8.91 -17.52 2.22
CA ALA A 192 7.66 -16.93 1.78
C ALA A 192 7.00 -16.13 2.91
N ILE A 193 6.44 -14.98 2.58
CA ILE A 193 5.71 -14.13 3.53
C ILE A 193 4.39 -14.82 3.89
N CYS A 194 4.20 -15.13 5.18
CA CYS A 194 3.02 -15.84 5.66
C CYS A 194 1.84 -14.88 5.86
N TRP A 195 1.07 -14.62 4.81
CA TRP A 195 -0.18 -13.88 4.91
C TRP A 195 -1.32 -14.78 5.43
N LYS A 196 -1.42 -14.98 6.75
CA LYS A 196 -2.59 -15.70 7.31
C LYS A 196 -3.88 -14.93 7.04
N GLY A 197 -4.86 -15.59 6.43
CA GLY A 197 -6.19 -15.02 6.14
C GLY A 197 -6.59 -14.94 4.66
N LEU A 198 -5.71 -15.26 3.71
CA LEU A 198 -6.10 -15.56 2.32
C LEU A 198 -6.12 -17.08 2.12
N GLY A 199 -7.22 -17.72 2.52
CA GLY A 199 -7.58 -19.00 1.93
C GLY A 199 -7.85 -18.78 0.44
N ASN A 200 -6.95 -19.25 -0.42
CA ASN A 200 -7.30 -19.73 -1.75
C ASN A 200 -6.23 -20.73 -2.20
N THR A 201 -6.61 -22.00 -2.06
CA THR A 201 -6.37 -23.11 -2.98
C THR A 201 -5.76 -22.69 -4.32
N SER A 202 -4.43 -22.66 -4.41
CA SER A 202 -3.74 -22.91 -5.68
C SER A 202 -3.11 -24.30 -5.57
N ARG A 203 -3.84 -25.30 -6.09
CA ARG A 203 -3.25 -26.59 -6.46
C ARG A 203 -2.10 -26.30 -7.44
N GLY A 204 -0.92 -26.86 -7.17
CA GLY A 204 0.17 -26.93 -8.14
C GLY A 204 1.35 -26.00 -7.88
N SER A 205 2.14 -26.29 -6.85
CA SER A 205 3.60 -26.21 -6.92
C SER A 205 4.17 -27.15 -5.86
N ARG A 206 4.31 -28.42 -6.25
CA ARG A 206 5.35 -29.28 -5.67
C ARG A 206 6.67 -28.64 -6.06
N GLY A 207 7.39 -28.15 -5.07
CA GLY A 207 8.69 -27.52 -5.26
C GLY A 207 9.24 -27.10 -3.90
N ASP A 208 9.87 -28.07 -3.25
CA ASP A 208 10.89 -27.87 -2.22
C ASP A 208 10.45 -27.22 -0.89
N TRP A 209 9.84 -28.04 -0.03
CA TRP A 209 10.07 -27.93 1.41
C TRP A 209 11.42 -28.57 1.72
N GLY A 210 12.49 -27.94 1.23
CA GLY A 210 13.84 -28.20 1.69
C GLY A 210 13.93 -27.76 3.15
N ILE A 211 14.12 -28.74 4.01
CA ILE A 211 14.37 -28.63 5.44
C ILE A 211 15.57 -27.70 5.65
N PHE A 212 15.34 -26.40 5.85
CA PHE A 212 16.26 -25.57 6.61
C PHE A 212 15.76 -25.58 8.04
N SER A 213 16.13 -26.66 8.72
CA SER A 213 16.37 -26.61 10.15
C SER A 213 17.29 -25.41 10.38
N CYS A 214 16.78 -24.36 11.04
CA CYS A 214 17.64 -23.37 11.66
C CYS A 214 18.45 -24.12 12.70
N VAL A 215 19.63 -24.56 12.28
CA VAL A 215 20.65 -25.06 13.17
C VAL A 215 21.07 -23.85 13.97
N ILE A 216 20.56 -23.80 15.20
CA ILE A 216 21.18 -23.06 16.28
C ILE A 216 22.62 -23.56 16.33
N PHE A 217 23.57 -22.68 16.04
CA PHE A 217 24.96 -22.89 16.39
C PHE A 217 25.43 -21.65 17.18
N PRO A 218 26.38 -21.87 18.09
CA PRO A 218 26.37 -21.41 19.46
C PRO A 218 27.04 -20.05 19.66
#